data_AF-A0A5J4PW41-F1
#
_entry.id   AF-A0A5J4PW41-F1
#
_cell.length_a   1.000
_cell.length_b   1.000
_cell.length_c   1.000
_cell.angle_alpha   90.00
_cell.angle_beta   90.00
_cell.angle_gamma   90.00
#
_symmetry.space_group_name_H-M   'P 1'
#
loop_
_entity.id
_entity.type
_entity.pdbx_description
1 polymer ?
#
loop_
_entity_poly.entity_id
_entity_poly.type
_entity_poly.pdbx_seq_one_letter_code
_entity_poly.pdbx_strand_id
1 'polypeptide(L)'
;LETNKLRNVAMFFAHLLHSDALPWTVLEYIKLSEQDTTSSSRIFIKVLFQTMAQFLGIRKLRERLLPKVGTVAAAAALANQSGQQQGQSNDCTVHGSASLWRR
;
A
#
# COMPACT_ATOMS: atom_id res chain seq x y z
N LEU A 1 -28.54 17.65 7.92
CA LEU A 1 -27.45 18.59 8.27
C LEU A 1 -27.17 19.45 7.04
N GLU A 2 -27.28 20.77 7.10
CA GLU A 2 -26.98 21.62 5.93
C GLU A 2 -25.50 21.53 5.53
N THR A 3 -25.21 21.81 4.26
CA THR A 3 -23.88 21.69 3.64
C THR A 3 -22.79 22.46 4.39
N ASN A 4 -23.09 23.65 4.91
CA ASN A 4 -22.13 24.46 5.68
C ASN A 4 -21.81 23.83 7.04
N LYS A 5 -22.82 23.30 7.74
CA LYS A 5 -22.62 22.60 9.02
C LYS A 5 -21.81 21.32 8.82
N LEU A 6 -22.05 20.58 7.74
CA LEU A 6 -21.25 19.40 7.35
C LEU A 6 -19.77 19.74 7.12
N ARG A 7 -19.48 20.86 6.46
CA ARG A 7 -18.10 21.33 6.25
C ARG A 7 -17.41 21.63 7.57
N ASN A 8 -18.08 22.31 8.49
CA ASN A 8 -17.52 22.64 9.80
C ASN A 8 -17.18 21.38 10.61
N VAL A 9 -18.08 20.39 10.62
CA VAL A 9 -17.84 19.11 11.30
C VAL A 9 -16.69 18.33 10.65
N ALA A 10 -16.61 18.32 9.32
CA ALA A 10 -15.50 17.68 8.61
C ALA A 10 -14.15 18.33 8.94
N MET A 11 -14.09 19.66 8.99
CA MET A 11 -12.88 20.38 9.40
C MET A 11 -12.48 20.04 10.84
N PHE A 12 -13.45 19.98 11.77
CA PHE A 12 -13.20 19.59 13.16
C PHE A 12 -12.58 18.18 13.27
N PHE A 13 -13.12 17.18 12.57
CA PHE A 13 -12.53 15.84 12.57
C PHE A 13 -11.15 15.79 11.92
N ALA A 14 -10.91 16.57 10.86
CA ALA A 14 -9.57 16.70 10.28
C ALA A 14 -8.56 17.24 11.29
N HIS A 15 -8.98 18.21 12.13
CA HIS A 15 -8.16 18.75 13.21
C HIS A 15 -7.78 17.70 14.25
N LEU A 16 -8.74 16.89 14.70
CA LEU A 16 -8.50 15.83 15.66
C LEU A 16 -7.57 14.73 15.11
N LEU A 17 -7.72 14.36 13.83
CA LEU A 17 -6.90 13.33 13.20
C LEU A 17 -5.46 13.78 12.95
N HIS A 18 -5.23 15.03 12.54
CA HIS A 18 -3.86 15.51 12.29
C HIS A 18 -3.07 15.76 13.58
N SER A 19 -3.76 16.08 14.68
CA SER A 19 -3.18 16.31 16.00
C SER A 19 -2.98 15.01 16.79
N ASP A 20 -3.24 13.86 16.16
CA ASP A 20 -3.20 12.52 16.78
C ASP A 20 -4.09 12.41 18.05
N ALA A 21 -5.14 13.24 18.16
CA ALA A 21 -6.13 13.18 19.25
C ALA A 21 -7.16 12.05 19.05
N LEU A 22 -7.30 11.55 17.82
CA LEU A 22 -8.10 10.38 17.48
C LEU A 22 -7.25 9.35 16.72
N PRO A 23 -7.46 8.05 16.97
CA PRO A 23 -6.77 7.01 16.23
C PRO A 23 -7.26 6.98 14.76
N TRP A 24 -6.31 6.78 13.84
CA TRP A 24 -6.57 6.72 12.40
C TRP A 24 -7.44 5.53 11.98
N THR A 25 -7.61 4.54 12.86
CA THR A 25 -8.52 3.39 12.68
C THR A 25 -9.98 3.82 12.52
N VAL A 26 -10.36 5.02 12.99
CA VAL A 26 -11.72 5.54 12.80
C VAL A 26 -12.10 5.70 11.32
N LEU A 27 -11.11 5.84 10.42
CA LEU A 27 -11.35 5.93 8.99
C LEU A 27 -11.86 4.60 8.39
N GLU A 28 -11.66 3.47 9.07
CA GLU A 28 -12.13 2.14 8.63
C GLU A 28 -13.67 2.05 8.61
N TYR A 29 -14.35 2.82 9.45
CA TYR A 29 -15.81 2.89 9.48
C TYR A 29 -16.41 3.64 8.29
N ILE A 30 -15.59 4.37 7.52
CA ILE A 30 -16.04 5.09 6.33
C ILE A 30 -16.15 4.11 5.16
N LYS A 31 -17.38 3.72 4.83
CA LYS A 31 -17.67 2.86 3.67
C LYS A 31 -17.93 3.70 2.43
N LEU A 32 -17.21 3.41 1.36
CA LEU A 32 -17.41 4.00 0.03
C LEU A 32 -17.99 2.92 -0.90
N SER A 33 -19.31 2.91 -1.06
CA SER A 33 -20.02 2.07 -2.04
C SER A 33 -20.90 2.95 -2.93
N GLU A 34 -21.15 2.56 -4.17
CA GLU A 34 -22.01 3.34 -5.08
C GLU A 34 -23.45 3.47 -4.53
N GLN A 35 -23.93 2.44 -3.83
CA GLN A 35 -25.29 2.35 -3.30
C GLN A 35 -25.47 3.10 -1.97
N ASP A 36 -24.44 3.15 -1.11
CA ASP A 36 -24.52 3.77 0.23
C ASP A 36 -23.91 5.17 0.31
N THR A 37 -23.29 5.65 -0.77
CA THR A 37 -22.68 6.98 -0.79
C THR A 37 -23.71 8.03 -1.19
N THR A 38 -24.14 8.84 -0.21
CA THR A 38 -25.01 10.02 -0.45
C THR A 38 -24.18 11.25 -0.84
N SER A 39 -24.83 12.26 -1.42
CA SER A 39 -24.14 13.53 -1.75
C SER A 39 -23.55 14.20 -0.50
N SER A 40 -24.20 14.07 0.66
CA SER A 40 -23.71 14.59 1.94
C SER A 40 -22.46 13.85 2.43
N SER A 41 -22.40 12.52 2.31
CA SER A 41 -21.19 11.78 2.70
C SER A 41 -20.01 12.11 1.79
N ARG A 42 -20.24 12.28 0.47
CA ARG A 42 -19.21 12.75 -0.47
C ARG A 42 -18.65 14.11 -0.10
N ILE A 43 -19.50 15.07 0.26
CA ILE A 43 -19.08 16.41 0.69
C ILE A 43 -18.22 16.31 1.96
N PHE A 44 -18.65 15.52 2.94
CA PHE A 44 -17.92 15.33 4.19
C PHE A 44 -16.52 14.76 3.93
N ILE A 45 -16.44 13.65 3.20
CA ILE A 45 -15.18 12.95 2.91
C ILE A 45 -14.24 13.84 2.11
N LYS A 46 -14.76 14.55 1.09
CA LYS A 46 -13.98 15.49 0.30
C LYS A 46 -13.33 16.56 1.18
N VAL A 47 -14.11 17.20 2.05
CA VAL A 47 -13.61 18.28 2.91
C VAL A 47 -12.61 17.73 3.94
N LEU A 48 -12.92 16.60 4.56
CA LEU A 48 -12.06 15.93 5.55
C LEU A 48 -10.65 15.68 4.97
N PHE A 49 -10.55 15.02 3.82
CA PHE A 49 -9.26 14.71 3.21
C PHE A 49 -8.55 15.92 2.63
N GLN A 50 -9.27 16.89 2.05
CA GLN A 50 -8.67 18.13 1.58
C GLN A 50 -8.01 18.91 2.72
N THR A 51 -8.72 19.06 3.84
CA THR A 51 -8.20 19.76 5.02
C THR A 51 -7.02 19.02 5.67
N MET A 52 -7.07 17.69 5.79
CA MET A 52 -5.92 16.92 6.28
C MET A 52 -4.70 17.05 5.35
N ALA A 53 -4.91 17.01 4.04
CA ALA A 53 -3.83 17.19 3.07
C ALA A 53 -3.19 18.58 3.14
N GLN A 54 -3.96 19.61 3.50
CA GLN A 54 -3.43 20.96 3.73
C GLN A 54 -2.55 21.03 4.99
N PHE A 55 -2.91 20.34 6.07
CA PHE A 55 -2.15 20.37 7.32
C PHE A 55 -0.91 19.45 7.31
N LEU A 56 -1.05 18.19 6.86
CA LEU A 56 0.06 17.23 6.87
C LEU A 56 0.90 17.25 5.59
N GLY A 57 0.31 17.68 4.46
CA GLY A 57 0.84 17.44 3.14
C GLY A 57 0.52 16.03 2.61
N ILE A 58 0.47 15.90 1.28
CA ILE A 58 0.04 14.67 0.60
C ILE A 58 0.97 13.46 0.85
N ARG A 59 2.27 13.70 1.04
CA ARG A 59 3.27 12.65 1.29
C ARG A 59 3.04 11.95 2.62
N LYS A 60 2.98 12.73 3.71
CA LYS A 60 2.71 12.21 5.05
C LYS A 60 1.32 11.59 5.14
N LEU A 61 0.32 12.22 4.53
CA LEU A 61 -1.03 11.68 4.49
C LEU A 61 -1.07 10.30 3.81
N ARG A 62 -0.36 10.14 2.68
CA ARG A 62 -0.23 8.84 2.00
C ARG A 62 0.41 7.79 2.89
N GLU A 63 1.52 8.12 3.55
CA GLU A 63 2.24 7.20 4.45
C GLU A 63 1.39 6.73 5.65
N ARG A 64 0.44 7.56 6.10
CA ARG A 64 -0.49 7.23 7.20
C ARG A 64 -1.70 6.44 6.74
N LEU A 65 -2.26 6.75 5.57
CA LEU A 65 -3.46 6.08 5.04
C LEU A 65 -3.16 4.72 4.43
N LEU A 66 -2.07 4.64 3.66
CA LEU A 66 -1.61 3.40 3.08
C LEU A 66 -0.53 2.86 4.00
N PRO A 67 -0.78 1.76 4.75
CA PRO A 67 0.34 1.03 5.37
C PRO A 67 1.34 0.71 4.26
N LYS A 68 2.64 0.59 4.59
CA LYS A 68 3.78 0.40 3.67
C LYS A 68 3.65 -0.85 2.77
N VAL A 69 2.66 -0.88 1.89
CA VAL A 69 2.53 -1.74 0.71
C VAL A 69 3.38 -1.06 -0.35
N GLY A 70 4.68 -1.19 -0.17
CA GLY A 70 5.68 -0.58 -1.05
C GLY A 70 7.00 -1.35 -1.13
N THR A 71 7.14 -2.46 -0.39
CA THR A 71 8.42 -3.22 -0.40
C THR A 71 8.28 -4.74 -0.44
N VAL A 72 7.14 -5.34 -0.08
CA VAL A 72 7.01 -6.82 -0.09
C VAL A 72 6.43 -7.40 -1.38
N ALA A 73 5.52 -6.71 -2.07
CA ALA A 73 4.93 -7.22 -3.32
C ALA A 73 5.85 -7.02 -4.55
N ALA A 74 6.67 -5.96 -4.58
CA ALA A 74 7.61 -5.72 -5.67
C ALA A 74 8.81 -6.69 -5.64
N ALA A 75 9.22 -7.17 -4.45
CA ALA A 75 10.29 -8.16 -4.31
C ALA A 75 9.86 -9.56 -4.81
N ALA A 76 8.60 -9.95 -4.59
CA ALA A 76 8.08 -11.24 -5.05
C ALA A 76 8.01 -11.34 -6.59
N ALA A 77 7.84 -10.22 -7.31
CA ALA A 77 7.82 -10.20 -8.77
C ALA A 77 9.21 -10.35 -9.42
N LEU A 78 10.31 -10.13 -8.67
CA LEU A 78 11.68 -10.31 -9.16
C LEU A 78 12.29 -11.68 -8.84
N ALA A 79 11.65 -12.48 -7.98
CA ALA A 79 12.16 -13.79 -7.58
C ALA A 79 11.86 -14.94 -8.56
N ASN A 80 11.08 -14.72 -9.63
CA ASN A 80 10.69 -15.76 -10.59
C ASN A 80 11.49 -15.74 -11.91
N GLN A 81 12.79 -15.39 -11.88
CA GLN A 81 13.65 -15.42 -13.08
C GLN A 81 14.98 -16.17 -12.91
N SER A 82 15.10 -17.10 -11.94
CA SER A 82 16.28 -18.00 -11.85
C SER A 82 15.93 -19.48 -12.05
N GLY A 83 14.92 -19.77 -12.86
CA GLY A 83 14.64 -21.11 -13.35
C GLY A 83 14.51 -21.12 -14.87
N GLN A 84 15.50 -21.70 -15.55
CA GLN A 84 15.55 -22.14 -16.96
C GLN A 84 16.43 -21.30 -17.91
N GLN A 85 17.71 -21.70 -18.02
CA GLN A 85 18.30 -21.97 -19.33
C GLN A 85 19.14 -23.24 -19.25
N GLN A 86 18.56 -24.34 -19.75
CA GLN A 86 19.30 -25.47 -20.30
C GLN A 86 19.86 -25.06 -21.67
N GLY A 87 21.09 -25.44 -22.00
CA GLY A 87 21.66 -25.19 -23.32
C GLY A 87 23.13 -25.62 -23.49
N GLN A 88 23.33 -26.94 -23.57
CA GLN A 88 24.35 -27.68 -24.34
C GLN A 88 25.72 -27.05 -24.66
N SER A 89 26.79 -27.73 -24.22
CA SER A 89 27.98 -27.91 -25.06
C SER A 89 28.43 -29.38 -25.01
N ASN A 90 28.39 -30.03 -26.17
CA ASN A 90 28.95 -31.35 -26.42
C ASN A 90 30.33 -31.16 -27.07
N ASP A 91 31.39 -31.69 -26.46
CA ASP A 91 32.67 -32.23 -27.01
C ASP A 91 33.76 -32.10 -25.94
N CYS A 92 34.75 -32.98 -25.76
CA CYS A 92 35.01 -34.34 -26.20
C CYS A 92 36.14 -34.85 -25.28
N THR A 93 36.07 -36.11 -24.85
CA THR A 93 37.15 -37.05 -24.53
C THR A 93 38.51 -36.53 -24.02
N VAL A 94 38.91 -36.91 -22.80
CA VAL A 94 40.21 -37.58 -22.54
C VAL A 94 40.18 -38.42 -21.26
N HIS A 95 40.71 -39.63 -21.40
CA HIS A 95 40.94 -40.70 -20.42
C HIS A 95 41.37 -40.27 -19.01
N GLY A 96 40.86 -40.98 -18.00
CA GLY A 96 41.42 -40.98 -16.64
C GLY A 96 40.66 -41.87 -15.67
N SER A 97 41.16 -43.10 -15.52
CA SER A 97 40.66 -44.24 -14.75
C SER A 97 39.84 -43.98 -13.47
N ALA A 98 38.76 -44.76 -13.37
CA ALA A 98 38.07 -45.09 -12.13
C ALA A 98 38.97 -45.83 -11.13
N SER A 99 39.03 -45.34 -9.91
CA SER A 99 39.36 -46.09 -8.70
C SER A 99 39.13 -45.15 -7.50
N LEU A 100 38.03 -45.30 -6.77
CA LEU A 100 37.87 -46.19 -5.61
C LEU A 100 38.17 -45.46 -4.28
N TRP A 101 37.25 -45.64 -3.32
CA TRP A 101 37.33 -45.38 -1.88
C TRP A 101 36.76 -44.07 -1.31
N ARG A 102 35.44 -44.11 -1.04
CA ARG A 102 34.87 -44.14 0.32
C ARG A 102 35.70 -43.40 1.40
N ARG A 103 35.35 -42.14 1.70
CA ARG A 103 34.94 -41.69 3.04
C ARG A 103 34.25 -40.35 2.96
#